data_AF-A0A935L7N1-F1
#
_entry.id   AF-A0A935L7N1-F1
#
_cell.length_a   1.000
_cell.length_b   1.000
_cell.length_c   1.000
_cell.angle_alpha   90.00
_cell.angle_beta   90.00
_cell.angle_gamma   90.00
#
_symmetry.space_group_name_H-M   'P 1'
#
loop_
_entity.id
_entity.type
_entity.pdbx_description
1 polymer ?
#
loop_
_entity_poly.entity_id
_entity_poly.type
_entity_poly.pdbx_seq_one_letter_code
_entity_poly.pdbx_strand_id
1 'polypeptide(L)' 'MSETQAAKILENHELSATQVQDIAGGGLCSAEEIVNITSSLIKSYENLVDFASHVMGRVAGES' A
#
# COMPACT_ATOMS: atom_id res chain seq x y z
N MET A 1 2.44 -15.34 22.18
CA MET A 1 2.31 -15.25 20.71
C MET A 1 3.63 -14.69 20.20
N SER A 2 4.52 -15.56 19.68
CA SER A 2 5.93 -15.25 19.43
C SER A 2 6.12 -14.53 18.11
N GLU A 3 6.86 -13.42 18.12
CA GLU A 3 7.23 -12.51 17.01
C GLU A 3 8.05 -13.17 15.88
N THR A 4 8.06 -14.50 15.79
CA THR A 4 8.95 -15.27 14.92
C THR A 4 8.39 -15.49 13.51
N GLN A 5 7.11 -15.22 13.26
CA GLN A 5 6.53 -15.44 11.92
C GLN A 5 6.78 -14.28 10.94
N ALA A 6 7.06 -13.07 11.41
CA ALA A 6 7.35 -11.93 10.52
C ALA A 6 8.77 -12.01 9.90
N ALA A 7 9.70 -12.74 10.54
CA ALA A 7 11.11 -12.76 10.14
C ALA A 7 11.43 -13.73 8.98
N LYS A 8 10.48 -14.56 8.52
CA LYS A 8 10.72 -15.58 7.48
C LYS A 8 10.50 -15.09 6.04
N ILE A 9 10.22 -13.80 5.85
CA ILE A 9 9.90 -13.20 4.54
C ILE A 9 11.18 -12.81 3.76
N LEU A 10 12.38 -12.90 4.35
CA LEU A 10 13.57 -12.23 3.81
C LEU A 10 14.69 -13.12 3.22
N GLU A 11 14.55 -14.44 3.19
CA GLU A 11 15.69 -15.30 2.80
C GLU A 11 15.76 -15.71 1.32
N ASN A 12 14.70 -15.48 0.54
CA ASN A 12 14.75 -15.52 -0.93
C ASN A 12 13.72 -14.51 -1.44
N HIS A 13 14.11 -13.57 -2.28
CA HIS A 13 13.22 -12.52 -2.82
C HIS A 13 12.15 -13.07 -3.80
N GLU A 14 11.86 -14.37 -3.76
CA GLU A 14 10.84 -15.02 -4.56
C GLU A 14 9.60 -15.24 -3.68
N LEU A 15 8.54 -14.50 -3.99
CA LEU A 15 7.22 -14.77 -3.45
C LEU A 15 6.80 -16.19 -3.86
N SER A 16 6.38 -17.00 -2.91
CA SER A 16 5.83 -18.32 -3.23
C SER A 16 4.59 -18.17 -4.12
N ALA A 17 4.25 -19.19 -4.92
CA ALA A 17 3.07 -19.13 -5.78
C ALA A 17 1.77 -18.83 -5.01
N THR A 18 1.66 -19.29 -3.77
CA THR A 18 0.53 -18.97 -2.89
C THR A 18 0.57 -17.51 -2.44
N GLN A 19 1.74 -16.97 -2.10
CA GLN A 19 1.87 -15.54 -1.78
C GLN A 19 1.57 -14.66 -3.00
N VAL A 20 2.01 -15.05 -4.19
CA VAL A 20 1.66 -14.36 -5.45
C VAL A 20 0.15 -14.42 -5.67
N GLN A 21 -0.48 -15.57 -5.45
CA GLN A 21 -1.93 -15.71 -5.59
C GLN A 21 -2.70 -14.88 -4.56
N ASP A 22 -2.24 -14.83 -3.31
CA ASP A 22 -2.85 -14.00 -2.27
C ASP A 22 -2.67 -12.50 -2.54
N ILE A 23 -1.49 -12.09 -3.05
CA ILE A 23 -1.20 -10.69 -3.43
C ILE A 23 -1.93 -10.30 -4.73
N ALA A 24 -2.04 -11.21 -5.69
CA ALA A 24 -2.73 -11.01 -6.96
C ALA A 24 -4.26 -11.08 -6.82
N GLY A 25 -4.79 -11.21 -5.60
CA GLY A 25 -6.22 -11.26 -5.35
C GLY A 25 -6.83 -12.59 -5.82
N GLY A 26 -6.35 -13.70 -5.29
CA GLY A 26 -6.72 -15.09 -5.59
C GLY A 26 -8.20 -15.47 -5.41
N GLY A 27 -9.10 -14.50 -5.34
CA GLY A 27 -10.53 -14.60 -5.49
C GLY A 27 -11.08 -13.35 -6.18
N LEU A 28 -12.18 -13.50 -6.93
CA LEU A 28 -12.91 -12.36 -7.50
C LEU A 28 -13.21 -11.37 -6.36
N CYS A 29 -12.60 -10.18 -6.40
CA CYS A 29 -12.89 -9.14 -5.42
C CYS A 29 -14.41 -8.88 -5.40
N SER A 30 -15.00 -8.86 -4.22
CA SER A 30 -16.36 -8.38 -4.06
C SER A 30 -16.45 -6.90 -4.46
N ALA A 31 -17.63 -6.45 -4.88
CA ALA A 31 -17.84 -5.04 -5.21
C ALA A 31 -17.47 -4.11 -4.05
N GLU A 32 -17.70 -4.54 -2.81
CA GLU A 32 -17.33 -3.80 -1.59
C GLU A 32 -15.81 -3.69 -1.44
N GLU A 33 -15.06 -4.77 -1.65
CA GLU A 33 -13.59 -4.74 -1.62
C GLU A 33 -13.02 -3.79 -2.68
N ILE A 34 -13.59 -3.78 -3.88
CA ILE A 34 -13.18 -2.84 -4.95
C ILE A 34 -13.44 -1.40 -4.53
N VAL A 35 -14.60 -1.10 -3.94
CA VAL A 35 -14.94 0.24 -3.45
C VAL A 35 -13.99 0.68 -2.33
N ASN A 36 -13.66 -0.23 -1.42
CA ASN A 36 -12.74 0.04 -0.30
C ASN A 36 -11.30 0.27 -0.78
N ILE A 37 -10.81 -0.53 -1.73
CA ILE A 37 -9.51 -0.36 -2.36
C ILE A 37 -9.46 0.99 -3.07
N THR A 38 -10.47 1.30 -3.89
CA THR A 38 -10.54 2.55 -4.64
C THR A 38 -10.58 3.77 -3.72
N SER A 39 -11.39 3.73 -2.65
CA SER A 39 -11.45 4.80 -1.65
C SER A 39 -10.13 4.99 -0.91
N SER A 40 -9.41 3.90 -0.62
CA SER A 40 -8.09 3.96 0.02
C SER A 40 -7.05 4.56 -0.92
N LEU A 41 -7.07 4.20 -2.20
CA LEU A 41 -6.18 4.79 -3.22
C LEU A 41 -6.40 6.30 -3.37
N ILE A 42 -7.66 6.75 -3.40
CA ILE A 42 -7.99 8.18 -3.48
C ILE A 42 -7.39 8.93 -2.28
N LYS A 43 -7.62 8.45 -1.06
CA LYS A 43 -7.07 9.07 0.16
C LYS A 43 -5.54 9.09 0.16
N SER A 44 -4.89 8.02 -0.28
CA SER A 44 -3.44 7.97 -0.40
C SER A 44 -2.91 8.99 -1.41
N TYR A 45 -3.63 9.18 -2.52
CA TYR A 45 -3.28 10.19 -3.52
C TYR A 45 -3.44 11.61 -2.99
N GLU A 46 -4.56 11.92 -2.32
CA GLU A 46 -4.79 13.23 -1.69
C GLU A 46 -3.68 13.55 -0.68
N ASN A 47 -3.35 12.62 0.21
CA ASN A 47 -2.26 12.79 1.17
C ASN A 47 -0.90 13.02 0.50
N LEU A 48 -0.62 12.35 -0.63
CA LEU A 48 0.61 12.55 -1.38
C LEU A 48 0.66 13.94 -2.01
N VAL A 49 -0.44 14.41 -2.57
CA VAL A 49 -0.56 15.74 -3.16
C VAL A 49 -0.39 16.82 -2.08
N ASP A 50 -1.03 16.65 -0.92
CA ASP A 50 -0.89 17.57 0.21
C ASP A 50 0.55 17.62 0.72
N PHE A 51 1.18 16.47 0.89
CA PHE A 51 2.59 16.39 1.27
C PHE A 51 3.50 17.08 0.24
N ALA A 52 3.33 16.76 -1.05
CA ALA A 52 4.13 17.35 -2.11
C ALA A 52 3.93 18.86 -2.20
N SER A 53 2.68 19.33 -2.07
CA SER A 53 2.35 20.75 -2.05
C SER A 53 2.94 21.47 -0.85
N HIS A 54 2.90 20.85 0.34
CA HIS A 54 3.54 21.38 1.53
C HIS A 54 5.06 21.49 1.37
N VAL A 55 5.70 20.46 0.81
CA VAL A 55 7.15 20.48 0.53
C VAL A 55 7.48 21.56 -0.50
N MET A 56 6.72 21.65 -1.59
CA MET A 56 6.94 22.65 -2.63
C MET A 56 6.71 24.08 -2.13
N GLY A 57 5.66 24.34 -1.35
CA GLY A 57 5.42 25.65 -0.74
C GLY A 57 6.56 26.07 0.18
N ARG A 58 7.07 25.14 1.01
CA ARG A 58 8.24 25.40 1.86
C ARG A 58 9.51 25.68 1.06
N VAL A 59 9.73 24.97 -0.05
CA VAL A 59 10.88 25.20 -0.94
C VAL A 59 10.74 26.51 -1.72
N ALA A 60 9.52 26.89 -2.10
CA ALA A 60 9.20 28.13 -2.79
C ALA A 60 9.25 29.37 -1.87
N GLY A 61 9.40 29.18 -0.55
CA GLY A 61 9.46 30.26 0.42
C GLY A 61 8.10 30.80 0.87
N GLU A 62 7.02 30.08 0.55
CA GLU A 62 5.68 30.37 1.06
C GLU A 62 5.57 29.73 2.46
N SER A 63 5.68 30.56 3.50
CA SER A 63 5.54 30.17 4.91
C SER A 63 4.24 30.69 5.50
#